data_AF-A0A936Z5A7-F1
#
_entry.id   AF-A0A936Z5A7-F1
#
_cell.length_a   1.000
_cell.length_b   1.000
_cell.length_c   1.000
_cell.angle_alpha   90.00
_cell.angle_beta   90.00
_cell.angle_gamma   90.00
#
_symmetry.space_group_name_H-M   'P 1'
#
loop_
_entity.id
_entity.type
_entity.pdbx_description
1 polymer ?
#
loop_
_entity_poly.entity_id
_entity_poly.type
_entity_poly.pdbx_seq_one_letter_code
_entity_poly.pdbx_strand_id
1 'polypeptide(L)'
;MKKLCITLAALAAGIASAQDNPEVEGKRLFTSGTPACILCHTLRDAGAEGAIGPSLDELKPDAARVAKAMKTGIGQMPAFSQLSDAQVQAVARYVEAASRR
;
A
#
# COMPACT_ATOMS: atom_id res chain seq x y z
N MET A 1 44.15 39.50 -15.50
CA MET A 1 44.36 38.23 -16.22
C MET A 1 43.62 37.13 -15.45
N LYS A 2 42.71 36.43 -16.16
CA LYS A 2 42.08 35.12 -15.83
C LYS A 2 41.32 35.07 -14.48
N LYS A 3 40.01 35.36 -14.47
CA LYS A 3 38.90 34.38 -14.68
C LYS A 3 39.11 33.08 -13.89
N LEU A 4 38.28 32.85 -12.87
CA LEU A 4 37.36 31.70 -12.87
C LEU A 4 36.33 31.80 -11.73
N CYS A 5 35.10 32.18 -12.05
CA CYS A 5 33.91 31.81 -11.28
C CYS A 5 33.69 30.31 -11.51
N ILE A 6 33.74 29.50 -10.45
CA ILE A 6 33.21 28.13 -10.48
C ILE A 6 31.90 28.17 -9.69
N THR A 7 30.81 28.44 -10.39
CA THR A 7 29.47 28.11 -9.91
C THR A 7 29.33 26.60 -10.00
N LEU A 8 29.46 25.91 -8.87
CA LEU A 8 29.13 24.49 -8.78
C LEU A 8 27.60 24.38 -8.83
N ALA A 9 27.07 24.12 -10.02
CA ALA A 9 25.69 23.74 -10.21
C ALA A 9 25.46 22.41 -9.49
N ALA A 10 24.80 22.46 -8.33
CA ALA A 10 24.32 21.27 -7.65
C ALA A 10 23.25 20.63 -8.54
N LEU A 11 23.64 19.56 -9.24
CA LEU A 11 22.73 18.65 -9.92
C LEU A 11 21.91 17.95 -8.83
N ALA A 12 20.70 18.44 -8.58
CA ALA A 12 19.71 17.77 -7.74
C ALA A 12 19.25 16.50 -8.46
N ALA A 13 20.08 15.45 -8.42
CA ALA A 13 19.65 14.11 -8.74
C ALA A 13 18.65 13.69 -7.66
N GLY A 14 17.41 13.44 -8.10
CA GLY A 14 16.28 13.12 -7.24
C GLY A 14 16.61 12.00 -6.28
N ILE A 15 16.58 12.32 -4.99
CA ILE A 15 16.52 11.34 -3.93
C ILE A 15 15.08 10.82 -3.95
N ALA A 16 14.82 9.79 -4.77
CA ALA A 16 13.56 9.07 -4.71
C ALA A 16 13.44 8.52 -3.29
N SER A 17 12.59 9.17 -2.48
CA SER A 17 12.39 8.78 -1.10
C SER A 17 11.68 7.43 -1.10
N ALA A 18 12.05 6.52 -0.20
CA ALA A 18 11.36 5.24 -0.04
C ALA A 18 9.84 5.35 0.21
N GLN A 19 9.36 6.58 0.44
CA GLN A 19 7.95 6.99 0.50
C GLN A 19 7.20 6.78 -0.82
N ASP A 20 7.88 6.70 -1.96
CA ASP A 20 7.23 6.64 -3.29
C ASP A 20 7.04 5.21 -3.82
N ASN A 21 7.36 4.16 -3.04
CA ASN A 21 7.12 2.78 -3.47
C ASN A 21 5.68 2.34 -3.11
N PRO A 22 4.79 2.12 -4.10
CA PRO A 22 3.41 1.73 -3.83
C PRO A 22 3.25 0.37 -3.12
N GLU A 23 4.21 -0.54 -3.29
CA GLU A 23 4.19 -1.84 -2.58
C GLU A 23 4.47 -1.66 -1.09
N VAL A 24 5.50 -0.87 -0.76
CA VAL A 24 5.86 -0.55 0.64
C VAL A 24 4.72 0.20 1.31
N GLU A 25 4.13 1.19 0.63
CA GLU A 25 2.99 1.94 1.12
C GLU A 25 1.75 1.04 1.29
N GLY A 26 1.48 0.15 0.33
CA GLY A 26 0.39 -0.82 0.42
C GLY A 26 0.52 -1.75 1.62
N LYS A 27 1.74 -2.27 1.87
CA LYS A 27 2.03 -3.09 3.05
C LYS A 27 1.91 -2.31 4.36
N ARG A 28 2.40 -1.07 4.39
CA ARG A 28 2.29 -0.17 5.56
C ARG A 28 0.83 0.11 5.90
N LEU A 29 0.01 0.46 4.91
CA LEU A 29 -1.42 0.69 5.09
C LEU A 29 -2.17 -0.59 5.49
N PHE A 30 -1.79 -1.74 4.94
CA PHE A 30 -2.36 -3.03 5.34
C PHE A 30 -2.10 -3.35 6.82
N THR A 31 -0.89 -3.09 7.29
CA THR A 31 -0.45 -3.45 8.65
C THR A 31 -0.78 -2.40 9.71
N SER A 32 -0.85 -1.12 9.32
CA SER A 32 -0.93 0.01 10.27
C SER A 32 -1.98 1.06 9.89
N GLY A 33 -2.82 0.80 8.87
CA GLY A 33 -3.95 1.66 8.54
C GLY A 33 -5.01 1.69 9.64
N THR A 34 -6.06 2.49 9.46
CA THR A 34 -7.13 2.62 10.46
C THR A 34 -8.50 2.33 9.81
N PRO A 35 -9.18 1.23 10.17
CA PRO A 35 -8.65 0.09 10.92
C PRO A 35 -7.57 -0.65 10.12
N ALA A 36 -6.63 -1.30 10.81
CA ALA A 36 -5.57 -2.04 10.14
C ALA A 36 -6.12 -3.36 9.58
N CYS A 37 -5.83 -3.65 8.31
CA CYS A 37 -6.36 -4.83 7.62
C CYS A 37 -5.92 -6.14 8.28
N ILE A 38 -4.69 -6.15 8.81
CA ILE A 38 -4.07 -7.26 9.56
C ILE A 38 -4.90 -7.74 10.77
N LEU A 39 -5.69 -6.85 11.38
CA LEU A 39 -6.52 -7.21 12.53
C LEU A 39 -7.69 -8.12 12.15
N CYS A 40 -8.14 -8.04 10.89
CA CYS A 40 -9.32 -8.74 10.42
C CYS A 40 -9.01 -9.88 9.47
N HIS A 41 -7.94 -9.80 8.69
CA HIS A 41 -7.64 -10.73 7.61
C HIS A 41 -6.32 -11.48 7.82
N THR A 42 -6.31 -12.76 7.47
CA THR A 42 -5.08 -13.54 7.28
C THR A 42 -4.42 -13.15 5.96
N LEU A 43 -3.11 -12.90 6.01
CA LEU A 43 -2.24 -12.66 4.86
C LEU A 43 -0.79 -12.93 5.28
N ARG A 44 -0.25 -14.08 4.90
CA ARG A 44 1.07 -14.56 5.34
C ARG A 44 2.22 -13.62 5.04
N ASP A 45 2.25 -12.97 3.86
CA ASP A 45 3.32 -11.99 3.53
C ASP A 45 3.39 -10.84 4.55
N ALA A 46 2.24 -10.46 5.10
CA ALA A 46 2.13 -9.39 6.10
C ALA A 46 2.36 -9.89 7.54
N GLY A 47 2.52 -11.19 7.78
CA GLY A 47 2.46 -11.79 9.11
C GLY A 47 1.09 -11.64 9.76
N ALA A 48 0.02 -11.59 8.96
CA ALA A 48 -1.33 -11.35 9.43
C ALA A 48 -2.11 -12.64 9.66
N GLU A 49 -2.81 -12.73 10.79
CA GLU A 49 -3.55 -13.92 11.24
C GLU A 49 -5.01 -13.60 11.62
N GLY A 50 -5.53 -12.45 11.18
CA GLY A 50 -6.90 -12.03 11.50
C GLY A 50 -7.96 -12.97 10.92
N ALA A 51 -8.99 -13.29 11.71
CA ALA A 51 -10.03 -14.26 11.34
C ALA A 51 -11.46 -13.70 11.29
N ILE A 52 -11.61 -12.37 11.30
CA ILE A 52 -12.93 -11.70 11.20
C ILE A 52 -13.40 -11.67 9.75
N GLY A 53 -12.48 -11.31 8.84
CA GLY A 53 -12.67 -11.37 7.41
C GLY A 53 -12.13 -12.68 6.82
N PRO A 54 -12.39 -12.97 5.53
CA PRO A 54 -11.82 -14.13 4.86
C PRO A 54 -10.29 -14.06 4.80
N SER A 55 -9.65 -15.23 4.80
CA SER A 55 -8.23 -15.35 4.49
C SER A 55 -7.94 -14.85 3.09
N LEU A 56 -7.02 -13.90 2.96
CA LEU A 56 -6.63 -13.35 1.67
C LEU A 56 -5.70 -14.29 0.91
N ASP A 57 -4.92 -15.11 1.64
CA ASP A 57 -4.09 -16.18 1.06
C ASP A 57 -4.93 -17.24 0.33
N GLU A 58 -6.14 -17.50 0.82
CA GLU A 58 -7.09 -18.44 0.20
C GLU A 58 -7.93 -17.75 -0.88
N LEU A 59 -8.44 -16.56 -0.59
CA LEU A 59 -9.35 -15.84 -1.48
C LEU A 59 -8.67 -15.36 -2.76
N LYS A 60 -7.37 -15.02 -2.69
CA LYS A 60 -6.53 -14.53 -3.81
C LYS A 60 -7.24 -13.50 -4.70
N PRO A 61 -7.83 -12.43 -4.13
CA PRO A 61 -8.58 -11.46 -4.90
C PRO A 61 -7.67 -10.69 -5.85
N ASP A 62 -8.20 -10.26 -7.00
CA ASP A 62 -7.52 -9.27 -7.84
C ASP A 62 -7.59 -7.87 -7.22
N ALA A 63 -6.72 -6.97 -7.69
CA ALA A 63 -6.66 -5.61 -7.17
C ALA A 63 -7.98 -4.85 -7.37
N ALA A 64 -8.71 -5.08 -8.47
CA ALA A 64 -9.97 -4.39 -8.74
C ALA A 64 -11.03 -4.73 -7.68
N ARG A 65 -11.12 -6.00 -7.29
CA ARG A 65 -12.02 -6.49 -6.23
C ARG A 65 -11.65 -5.90 -4.88
N VAL A 66 -10.35 -5.87 -4.54
CA VAL A 66 -9.88 -5.27 -3.27
C VAL A 66 -10.22 -3.78 -3.22
N ALA A 67 -9.90 -3.03 -4.28
CA ALA A 67 -10.18 -1.60 -4.36
C ALA A 67 -11.68 -1.30 -4.24
N LYS A 68 -12.53 -2.11 -4.89
CA LYS A 68 -13.99 -1.96 -4.76
C LYS A 68 -14.45 -2.18 -3.31
N ALA A 69 -14.00 -3.27 -2.67
CA ALA A 69 -14.35 -3.56 -1.27
C ALA A 69 -13.90 -2.45 -0.32
N MET A 70 -12.70 -1.90 -0.50
CA MET A 70 -12.22 -0.76 0.29
C MET A 70 -13.06 0.50 0.08
N LYS A 71 -13.52 0.77 -1.14
CA LYS A 71 -14.31 1.96 -1.47
C LYS A 71 -15.75 1.88 -0.97
N THR A 72 -16.37 0.71 -1.05
CA THR A 72 -17.80 0.55 -0.73
C THR A 72 -18.07 -0.06 0.63
N GLY A 73 -17.08 -0.73 1.23
CA GLY A 73 -17.30 -1.66 2.32
C GLY A 73 -18.00 -2.95 1.85
N ILE A 74 -18.03 -3.96 2.71
CA ILE A 74 -18.77 -5.21 2.51
C ILE A 74 -19.02 -5.91 3.86
N GLY A 75 -20.29 -6.09 4.23
CA GLY A 75 -20.64 -6.69 5.52
C GLY A 75 -20.09 -5.85 6.69
N GLN A 76 -19.25 -6.47 7.53
CA GLN A 76 -18.58 -5.80 8.66
C GLN A 76 -17.32 -5.02 8.24
N MET A 77 -16.82 -5.21 7.01
CA MET A 77 -15.68 -4.45 6.50
C MET A 77 -16.14 -3.03 6.15
N PRO A 78 -15.59 -1.98 6.81
CA PRO A 78 -15.98 -0.60 6.54
C PRO A 78 -15.47 -0.12 5.18
N ALA A 79 -16.05 0.96 4.67
CA ALA A 79 -15.44 1.74 3.60
C ALA A 79 -14.30 2.60 4.17
N PHE A 80 -13.23 2.78 3.40
CA PHE A 80 -12.02 3.54 3.76
C PHE A 80 -12.01 4.91 3.08
N SER A 81 -13.04 5.73 3.32
CA SER A 81 -13.23 7.04 2.68
C SER A 81 -12.14 8.07 3.00
N GLN A 82 -11.35 7.83 4.04
CA GLN A 82 -10.19 8.65 4.43
C GLN A 82 -8.95 8.39 3.56
N LEU A 83 -8.90 7.30 2.80
CA LEU A 83 -7.77 6.98 1.93
C LEU A 83 -7.95 7.62 0.55
N SER A 84 -6.87 8.16 0.00
CA SER A 84 -6.83 8.59 -1.39
C SER A 84 -6.93 7.41 -2.36
N ASP A 85 -7.34 7.67 -3.61
CA ASP A 85 -7.36 6.64 -4.66
C ASP A 85 -6.00 5.97 -4.86
N ALA A 86 -4.90 6.74 -4.78
CA ALA A 86 -3.56 6.20 -4.89
C ALA A 86 -3.24 5.21 -3.76
N GLN A 87 -3.64 5.52 -2.53
CA GLN A 87 -3.46 4.65 -1.36
C GLN A 87 -4.34 3.40 -1.43
N VAL A 88 -5.59 3.52 -1.88
CA VAL A 88 -6.46 2.37 -2.14
C VAL A 88 -5.80 1.44 -3.16
N GLN A 89 -5.26 1.98 -4.25
CA GLN A 89 -4.58 1.18 -5.27
C GLN A 89 -3.24 0.60 -4.81
N ALA A 90 -2.55 1.25 -3.88
CA ALA A 90 -1.35 0.70 -3.25
C ALA A 90 -1.70 -0.55 -2.43
N VAL A 91 -2.71 -0.47 -1.55
CA VAL A 91 -3.18 -1.63 -0.77
C VAL A 91 -3.70 -2.73 -1.67
N ALA A 92 -4.52 -2.39 -2.67
CA ALA A 92 -5.12 -3.38 -3.57
C ALA A 92 -4.08 -4.19 -4.34
N ARG A 93 -3.07 -3.52 -4.91
CA ARG A 93 -1.97 -4.18 -5.61
C ARG A 93 -1.10 -5.00 -4.66
N TYR A 94 -0.83 -4.48 -3.46
CA TYR A 94 -0.10 -5.22 -2.44
C TYR A 94 -0.83 -6.52 -2.08
N VAL A 95 -2.14 -6.48 -1.78
CA VAL A 95 -2.94 -7.67 -1.41
C VAL A 95 -2.97 -8.71 -2.54
N GLU A 96 -3.19 -8.28 -3.79
CA GLU A 96 -3.16 -9.19 -4.94
C GLU A 96 -1.81 -9.88 -5.09
N ALA A 97 -0.71 -9.11 -5.01
CA ALA A 97 0.64 -9.66 -5.14
C ALA A 97 1.00 -10.56 -3.95
N ALA A 98 0.67 -10.15 -2.73
CA ALA A 98 0.98 -10.86 -1.50
C ALA A 98 0.22 -12.19 -1.36
N SER A 99 -1.07 -12.21 -1.73
CA SER A 99 -1.90 -13.44 -1.65
C SER A 99 -1.49 -14.55 -2.62
N ARG A 100 -0.59 -14.25 -3.56
CA ARG A 100 -0.07 -15.19 -4.57
C ARG A 100 1.34 -15.70 -4.27
N ARG A 101 1.99 -15.22 -3.20
CA ARG A 101 3.31 -15.67 -2.74
C ARG A 101 3.19 -16.89 -1.82
#